data_AF-A0A4Y2B8P0-F1
#
_entry.id   AF-A0A4Y2B8P0-F1
#
_cell.length_a   1.000
_cell.length_b   1.000
_cell.length_c   1.000
_cell.angle_alpha   90.00
_cell.angle_beta   90.00
_cell.angle_gamma   90.00
#
_symmetry.space_group_name_H-M   'P 1'
#
loop_
_entity.id
_entity.type
_entity.pdbx_description
1 polymer ?
#
loop_
_entity_poly.entity_id
_entity_poly.type
_entity_poly.pdbx_seq_one_letter_code
_entity_poly.pdbx_strand_id
1 'polypeptide(L)'
;MQKFLAHQSDRKLKRNESLVNYIYAKDALLEKAPFTIPQSNNISMIIGDITEEKRQIALVTQNYSTVEELIDRATAIDAIRNMQHEKKSLYSYVSRSLPTFQ
;
A
#
# COMPACT_ATOMS: atom_id res chain seq x y z
N MET A 1 -13.66 -14.32 -15.58
CA MET A 1 -12.95 -14.72 -14.35
C MET A 1 -11.47 -14.98 -14.57
N GLN A 2 -11.06 -15.95 -15.40
CA GLN A 2 -9.64 -16.34 -15.52
C GLN A 2 -8.69 -15.23 -16.04
N LYS A 3 -9.09 -14.47 -17.07
CA LYS A 3 -8.33 -13.29 -17.56
C LYS A 3 -8.21 -12.17 -16.50
N PHE A 4 -9.20 -12.03 -15.62
CA PHE A 4 -9.17 -11.03 -14.55
C PHE A 4 -8.18 -11.42 -13.45
N LEU A 5 -8.16 -12.71 -13.06
CA LEU A 5 -7.19 -13.24 -12.10
C LEU A 5 -5.75 -13.09 -12.63
N ALA A 6 -5.51 -13.45 -13.89
CA ALA A 6 -4.19 -13.28 -14.53
C ALA A 6 -3.74 -11.81 -14.59
N HIS A 7 -4.67 -10.88 -14.83
CA HIS A 7 -4.34 -9.46 -14.85
C HIS A 7 -4.04 -8.91 -13.46
N GLN A 8 -4.64 -9.48 -12.42
CA GLN A 8 -4.44 -9.05 -11.04
C GLN A 8 -3.24 -9.74 -10.38
N SER A 9 -2.83 -10.94 -10.83
CA SER A 9 -1.59 -11.58 -10.38
C SER A 9 -0.36 -10.73 -10.75
N ASP A 10 -0.32 -10.20 -11.96
CA ASP A 10 0.79 -9.34 -12.44
C ASP A 10 0.67 -7.87 -11.98
N ARG A 11 -0.39 -7.54 -11.25
CA ARG A 11 -0.64 -6.16 -10.81
C ARG A 11 0.34 -5.74 -9.72
N LYS A 12 1.13 -4.73 -10.06
CA LYS A 12 2.01 -4.01 -9.13
C LYS A 12 1.26 -2.84 -8.49
N LEU A 13 1.57 -2.55 -7.23
CA LEU A 13 1.04 -1.38 -6.52
C LEU A 13 1.42 -0.10 -7.29
N LYS A 14 0.44 0.73 -7.64
CA LYS A 14 0.71 2.02 -8.27
C LYS A 14 1.12 3.06 -7.21
N ARG A 15 1.98 4.01 -7.59
CA ARG A 15 2.52 5.06 -6.70
C ARG A 15 1.45 5.82 -5.90
N ASN A 16 0.27 6.05 -6.49
CA ASN A 16 -0.81 6.81 -5.85
C ASN A 16 -1.93 5.94 -5.27
N GLU A 17 -1.78 4.64 -5.35
CA GLU A 17 -2.75 3.69 -4.83
C GLU A 17 -2.64 3.56 -3.31
N SER A 18 -3.79 3.30 -2.69
CA SER A 18 -3.87 2.93 -1.28
C SER A 18 -3.29 1.53 -1.09
N LEU A 19 -2.41 1.42 -0.10
CA LEU A 19 -1.81 0.17 0.31
C LEU A 19 -2.88 -0.82 0.80
N VAL A 20 -3.88 -0.31 1.53
CA VAL A 20 -5.01 -1.09 2.03
C VAL A 20 -5.81 -1.72 0.89
N ASN A 21 -6.22 -0.92 -0.09
CA ASN A 21 -6.99 -1.41 -1.24
C ASN A 21 -6.20 -2.45 -2.06
N TYR A 22 -4.88 -2.28 -2.15
CA TYR A 22 -4.01 -3.23 -2.83
C TYR A 22 -3.93 -4.57 -2.07
N ILE A 23 -3.73 -4.53 -0.75
CA ILE A 23 -3.66 -5.73 0.10
C ILE A 23 -4.98 -6.51 0.02
N TYR A 24 -6.13 -5.84 0.17
CA TYR A 24 -7.44 -6.50 0.03
C TYR A 24 -7.62 -7.15 -1.35
N ALA A 25 -7.23 -6.45 -2.41
CA ALA A 25 -7.34 -6.99 -3.75
C ALA A 25 -6.44 -8.21 -3.96
N LYS A 26 -5.22 -8.20 -3.41
CA LYS A 26 -4.29 -9.33 -3.52
C LYS A 26 -4.71 -10.52 -2.67
N ASP A 27 -5.13 -10.29 -1.44
CA ASP A 27 -5.60 -11.34 -0.54
C ASP A 27 -6.80 -12.10 -1.14
N ALA A 28 -7.79 -11.37 -1.67
CA ALA A 28 -8.96 -11.97 -2.34
C ALA A 28 -8.63 -12.77 -3.62
N LEU A 29 -7.45 -12.56 -4.23
CA LEU A 29 -6.97 -13.37 -5.36
C LEU A 29 -6.29 -14.64 -4.86
N LEU A 30 -5.51 -14.53 -3.79
CA LEU A 30 -4.79 -15.64 -3.18
C LEU A 30 -5.77 -16.61 -2.50
N GLU A 31 -6.88 -16.11 -1.95
CA GLU A 31 -8.00 -16.94 -1.48
C GLU A 31 -8.64 -17.78 -2.59
N LYS A 32 -8.60 -17.28 -3.84
CA LYS A 32 -9.14 -17.99 -5.03
C LYS A 32 -8.15 -18.95 -5.67
N ALA A 33 -6.97 -19.12 -5.09
CA ALA A 33 -5.98 -20.04 -5.61
C ALA A 33 -6.51 -21.50 -5.56
N PRO A 34 -6.14 -22.37 -6.51
CA PRO A 34 -6.58 -23.76 -6.52
C PRO A 34 -5.98 -24.61 -5.40
N PHE A 35 -5.11 -24.03 -4.56
CA PHE A 35 -4.49 -24.67 -3.41
C PHE A 35 -4.51 -23.71 -2.20
N THR A 36 -4.51 -24.29 -1.00
CA THR A 36 -4.45 -23.52 0.25
C THR A 36 -3.06 -22.93 0.43
N ILE A 37 -2.98 -21.60 0.51
CA ILE A 37 -1.74 -20.87 0.78
C ILE A 37 -1.68 -20.58 2.28
N PRO A 38 -0.59 -20.96 2.99
CA PRO A 38 -0.41 -20.57 4.38
C PRO A 38 -0.42 -19.06 4.55
N GLN A 39 -1.00 -18.55 5.64
CA GLN A 39 -1.12 -17.12 5.93
C GLN A 39 0.23 -16.38 5.85
N SER A 40 1.30 -16.97 6.40
CA SER A 40 2.67 -16.42 6.33
C SER A 40 3.19 -16.26 4.90
N ASN A 41 2.86 -17.22 4.02
CA ASN A 41 3.26 -17.20 2.62
C ASN A 41 2.42 -16.19 1.84
N ASN A 42 1.12 -16.11 2.12
CA ASN A 42 0.23 -15.11 1.56
C ASN A 42 0.75 -13.69 1.86
N ILE A 43 1.00 -13.38 3.13
CA ILE A 43 1.57 -12.09 3.56
C ILE A 43 2.91 -11.81 2.87
N SER A 44 3.81 -12.79 2.81
CA SER A 44 5.11 -12.63 2.15
C SER A 44 4.98 -12.33 0.65
N MET A 45 4.04 -12.98 -0.03
CA MET A 45 3.76 -12.73 -1.45
C MET A 45 3.21 -11.32 -1.67
N ILE A 46 2.25 -10.89 -0.83
CA ILE A 46 1.68 -9.53 -0.90
C ILE A 46 2.76 -8.47 -0.71
N ILE A 47 3.61 -8.61 0.31
CA ILE A 47 4.70 -7.66 0.59
C ILE A 47 5.78 -7.71 -0.51
N GLY A 48 6.07 -8.89 -1.05
CA GLY A 48 7.03 -9.09 -2.13
C GLY A 48 6.65 -8.36 -3.43
N ASP A 49 5.35 -8.28 -3.72
CA ASP A 49 4.85 -7.61 -4.93
C ASP A 49 4.83 -6.06 -4.85
N ILE A 50 5.08 -5.49 -3.66
CA ILE A 50 5.14 -4.04 -3.46
C ILE A 50 6.48 -3.51 -3.97
N THR A 51 6.46 -2.80 -5.10
CA THR A 51 7.68 -2.25 -5.72
C THR A 51 8.15 -0.93 -5.11
N GLU A 52 7.33 -0.25 -4.31
CA GLU A 52 7.73 0.98 -3.63
C GLU A 52 8.56 0.64 -2.38
N GLU A 53 9.88 0.64 -2.52
CA GLU A 53 10.86 0.22 -1.51
C GLU A 53 10.57 0.80 -0.11
N LYS A 54 10.26 2.10 -0.01
CA LYS A 54 9.96 2.74 1.27
C LYS A 54 8.77 2.12 1.99
N ARG A 55 7.73 1.75 1.24
CA ARG A 55 6.54 1.09 1.81
C ARG A 55 6.81 -0.36 2.10
N GLN A 56 7.53 -1.04 1.21
CA GLN A 56 7.94 -2.43 1.42
C GLN A 56 8.77 -2.57 2.71
N ILE A 57 9.79 -1.72 2.91
CA ILE A 57 10.59 -1.69 4.14
C ILE A 57 9.71 -1.43 5.37
N ALA A 58 8.82 -0.44 5.31
CA ALA A 58 7.93 -0.10 6.41
C ALA A 58 6.98 -1.25 6.82
N LEU A 59 6.66 -2.14 5.87
CA LEU A 59 5.90 -3.36 6.14
C LEU A 59 6.80 -4.48 6.67
N VAL A 60 7.93 -4.78 6.04
CA VAL A 60 8.84 -5.90 6.42
C VAL A 60 9.39 -5.77 7.84
N THR A 61 9.42 -4.57 8.42
CA THR A 61 9.88 -4.35 9.81
C THR A 61 9.07 -5.07 10.91
N GLN A 62 7.89 -5.61 10.60
CA GLN A 62 7.06 -6.35 11.56
C GLN A 62 6.76 -7.76 11.06
N ASN A 63 6.69 -8.70 12.00
CA ASN A 63 6.25 -10.07 11.73
C ASN A 63 4.73 -10.11 11.88
N TYR A 64 4.00 -10.09 10.76
CA TYR A 64 2.55 -10.24 10.77
C TYR A 64 2.18 -11.71 10.81
N SER A 65 1.22 -12.04 11.66
CA SER A 65 0.61 -13.36 11.77
C SER A 65 -0.67 -13.48 10.95
N THR A 66 -1.36 -12.36 10.71
CA THR A 66 -2.59 -12.28 9.92
C THR A 66 -2.54 -11.14 8.90
N VAL A 67 -3.39 -11.24 7.87
CA VAL A 67 -3.58 -10.16 6.89
C VAL A 67 -4.24 -8.93 7.51
N GLU A 68 -5.03 -9.08 8.57
CA GLU A 68 -5.64 -7.96 9.31
C GLU A 68 -4.56 -7.07 9.95
N GLU A 69 -3.57 -7.66 10.62
CA GLU A 69 -2.44 -6.90 11.20
C GLU A 69 -1.66 -6.15 10.11
N LEU A 70 -1.51 -6.77 8.93
CA LEU A 70 -0.90 -6.12 7.77
C LEU A 70 -1.73 -4.93 7.27
N ILE A 71 -3.07 -5.05 7.25
CA ILE A 71 -3.99 -3.99 6.85
C ILE A 71 -3.98 -2.82 7.83
N ASP A 72 -3.96 -3.08 9.13
CA ASP A 72 -3.88 -2.03 10.16
C ASP A 72 -2.61 -1.20 9.98
N ARG A 73 -1.48 -1.88 9.76
CA ARG A 73 -0.22 -1.21 9.48
C ARG A 73 -0.24 -0.44 8.17
N ALA A 74 -0.82 -1.02 7.12
CA ALA A 74 -0.98 -0.37 5.82
C ALA A 74 -1.82 0.91 5.91
N THR A 75 -2.87 0.89 6.74
CA THR A 75 -3.74 2.03 7.02
C THR A 75 -2.94 3.17 7.67
N ALA A 76 -2.11 2.85 8.67
CA ALA A 76 -1.22 3.83 9.29
C ALA A 76 -0.23 4.45 8.28
N ILE A 77 0.36 3.63 7.40
CA ILE A 77 1.28 4.10 6.35
C ILE A 77 0.57 5.03 5.36
N ASP A 78 -0.62 4.66 4.89
CA ASP A 78 -1.43 5.49 3.98
C ASP A 78 -1.82 6.83 4.65
N ALA A 79 -2.21 6.80 5.93
CA ALA A 79 -2.55 8.00 6.69
C ALA A 79 -1.34 8.95 6.82
N ILE A 80 -0.16 8.43 7.19
CA ILE A 80 1.07 9.23 7.28
C ILE A 80 1.39 9.89 5.94
N ARG A 81 1.26 9.13 4.83
CA ARG A 81 1.49 9.65 3.48
C ARG A 81 0.52 10.79 3.15
N ASN A 82 -0.78 10.60 3.41
CA ASN A 82 -1.81 11.59 3.13
C ASN A 82 -1.54 12.89 3.91
N MET A 83 -1.22 12.78 5.20
CA MET A 83 -0.84 13.93 6.02
C MET A 83 0.41 14.65 5.50
N GLN A 84 1.41 13.93 4.99
CA GLN A 84 2.60 14.55 4.38
C GLN A 84 2.26 15.30 3.08
N HIS A 85 1.32 14.78 2.29
CA HIS A 85 0.85 15.47 1.09
C HIS A 85 0.07 16.75 1.43
N GLU A 86 -0.81 16.72 2.44
CA GLU A 86 -1.54 17.91 2.90
C GLU A 86 -0.62 18.99 3.46
N LYS A 87 0.36 18.61 4.30
CA LYS A 87 1.36 19.55 4.83
C LYS A 87 2.17 20.22 3.71
N LYS A 88 2.53 19.49 2.66
CA LYS A 88 3.21 20.04 1.48
C LYS A 88 2.32 21.00 0.69
N SER A 89 1.02 20.69 0.56
CA SER A 89 0.05 21.57 -0.08
C SER A 89 -0.04 22.92 0.64
N LEU A 90 -0.20 22.89 1.96
CA LEU A 90 -0.29 24.09 2.81
C LEU A 90 0.97 24.97 2.74
N TYR A 91 2.16 24.35 2.79
CA TYR A 91 3.42 25.08 2.64
C TYR A 91 3.59 25.72 1.24
N SER A 92 3.09 25.07 0.18
CA SER A 92 3.14 25.62 -1.19
C SER A 92 2.19 26.81 -1.36
N TYR A 93 1.05 26.80 -0.66
CA TYR A 93 0.07 27.87 -0.69
C TYR A 93 0.62 29.10 0.04
N VAL A 94 1.10 28.94 1.28
CA VAL A 94 1.64 30.03 2.10
C VAL A 94 2.87 30.68 1.44
N SER A 95 3.72 29.88 0.79
CA SER A 95 4.91 30.39 0.08
C SER A 95 4.58 31.19 -1.20
N ARG A 96 3.39 31.01 -1.79
CA ARG A 96 2.94 31.79 -2.97
C ARG A 96 2.19 33.07 -2.60
N SER A 97 1.70 33.17 -1.37
CA SER A 97 0.82 34.27 -0.94
C SER A 97 1.51 35.34 -0.11
N LEU A 98 2.85 35.30 0.07
CA LEU A 98 3.57 36.42 0.70
C LEU A 98 3.69 37.57 -0.31
N PRO A 99 3.08 38.75 -0.04
CA PRO A 99 3.42 39.95 -0.77
C PRO A 99 4.85 40.32 -0.34
N THR A 100 5.78 40.37 -1.30
CA THR A 100 7.04 41.07 -1.10
C THR A 100 6.71 42.55 -0.90
N PHE A 101 6.68 43.00 0.35
CA PHE A 101 6.72 44.43 0.65
C PHE A 101 8.12 44.93 0.27
N GLN A 102 8.19 45.71 -0.82
CA GLN A 102 9.33 46.54 -1.18
C GLN A 102 9.30 47.85 -0.41
#